data_AF-A0A699VL40-F1
#
_entry.id   AF-A0A699VL40-F1
#
_cell.length_a   1.000
_cell.length_b   1.000
_cell.length_c   1.000
_cell.angle_alpha   90.00
_cell.angle_beta   90.00
_cell.angle_gamma   90.00
#
_symmetry.space_group_name_H-M   'P 1'
#
loop_
_entity.id
_entity.type
_entity.pdbx_description
1 polymer ?
#
loop_
_entity_poly.entity_id
_entity_poly.type
_entity_poly.pdbx_seq_one_letter_code
_entity_poly.pdbx_strand_id
1 'polypeptide(L)'
;GVECLANEKIFAELARMGYDKPPPKLTFYKAIFSAQWKFLIHTLVQCVSAKRTAWNEFSCSIASAVICLATDREFNFFKYIFNIMVRNADRPSKFLMYPRFLQVLINNQMDDLSSHTTRYISHALTQKVFANMHRVGKRFFGFETPLFASMLVQPQPQAAEEED
;
A
#
# COMPACT_ATOMS: atom_id res chain seq x y z
N GLY A 1 -6.08 -3.02 -15.52
CA GLY A 1 -6.71 -2.86 -14.18
C GLY A 1 -7.32 -1.49 -13.95
N VAL A 2 -8.49 -1.45 -13.29
CA VAL A 2 -9.23 -0.21 -12.92
C VAL A 2 -8.71 0.38 -11.61
N GLU A 3 -8.82 1.70 -11.42
CA GLU A 3 -8.38 2.40 -10.20
C GLU A 3 -9.51 2.60 -9.18
N CYS A 4 -10.72 2.87 -9.68
CA CYS A 4 -11.93 2.99 -8.90
C CYS A 4 -13.10 2.64 -9.82
N LEU A 5 -14.05 1.85 -9.31
CA LEU A 5 -15.30 1.60 -10.00
C LEU A 5 -16.21 2.83 -9.91
N ALA A 6 -17.17 2.94 -10.82
CA ALA A 6 -18.24 3.94 -10.73
C ALA A 6 -19.00 3.78 -9.40
N ASN A 7 -19.42 4.88 -8.79
CA ASN A 7 -20.03 4.87 -7.45
C ASN A 7 -21.27 3.95 -7.39
N GLU A 8 -22.10 3.99 -8.44
CA GLU A 8 -23.30 3.17 -8.57
C GLU A 8 -22.94 1.68 -8.53
N LYS A 9 -21.84 1.32 -9.20
CA LYS A 9 -21.33 -0.05 -9.22
C LYS A 9 -20.74 -0.45 -7.86
N ILE A 10 -20.06 0.47 -7.16
CA ILE A 10 -19.57 0.21 -5.80
C ILE A 10 -20.76 -0.09 -4.89
N PHE A 11 -21.80 0.75 -4.89
CA PHE A 11 -22.97 0.53 -4.03
C PHE A 11 -23.68 -0.79 -4.35
N ALA A 12 -23.89 -1.10 -5.63
CA ALA A 12 -24.54 -2.33 -6.06
C ALA A 12 -23.77 -3.58 -5.61
N GLU A 13 -22.45 -3.62 -5.80
CA GLU A 13 -21.64 -4.78 -5.43
C GLU A 13 -21.46 -4.90 -3.91
N LEU A 14 -21.30 -3.80 -3.18
CA LEU A 14 -21.26 -3.84 -1.72
C LEU A 14 -22.58 -4.35 -1.13
N ALA A 15 -23.73 -3.96 -1.70
CA ALA A 15 -25.02 -4.50 -1.29
C ALA A 15 -25.10 -6.02 -1.51
N ARG A 16 -24.58 -6.54 -2.63
CA ARG A 16 -24.48 -8.00 -2.88
C ARG A 16 -23.59 -8.72 -1.87
N MET A 17 -22.60 -8.03 -1.31
CA MET A 17 -21.72 -8.53 -0.26
C MET A 17 -22.31 -8.42 1.15
N GLY A 18 -23.56 -7.95 1.29
CA GLY A 18 -24.25 -7.80 2.58
C GLY A 18 -23.94 -6.47 3.29
N TYR A 19 -23.59 -5.42 2.56
CA TYR A 19 -23.44 -4.08 3.11
C TYR A 19 -24.81 -3.40 3.23
N ASP A 20 -25.37 -3.38 4.44
CA ASP A 20 -26.68 -2.79 4.67
C ASP A 20 -26.63 -1.26 4.75
N LYS A 21 -27.52 -0.62 3.98
CA LYS A 21 -27.76 0.83 3.84
C LYS A 21 -26.65 1.61 3.12
N PRO A 22 -26.99 2.45 2.11
CA PRO A 22 -26.01 3.32 1.49
C PRO A 22 -25.54 4.39 2.50
N PRO A 23 -24.21 4.60 2.64
CA PRO A 23 -23.70 5.66 3.48
C PRO A 23 -24.04 7.04 2.87
N PRO A 24 -24.25 8.08 3.68
CA PRO A 24 -24.52 9.44 3.20
C PRO A 24 -23.32 10.10 2.50
N LYS A 25 -22.14 9.45 2.52
CA LYS A 25 -20.89 9.91 1.91
C LYS A 25 -20.15 8.72 1.28
N LEU A 26 -19.14 8.97 0.46
CA LEU A 26 -18.22 7.98 -0.12
C LEU A 26 -17.23 7.40 0.91
N THR A 27 -17.72 7.07 2.10
CA THR A 27 -16.97 6.47 3.21
C THR A 27 -17.77 5.31 3.76
N PHE A 28 -17.14 4.14 3.82
CA PHE A 28 -17.78 2.87 4.14
C PHE A 28 -17.24 2.32 5.46
N TYR A 29 -18.04 1.53 6.17
CA TYR A 29 -17.69 1.01 7.49
C TYR A 29 -17.55 -0.51 7.46
N LYS A 30 -16.36 -1.03 7.78
CA LYS A 30 -16.12 -2.48 7.72
C LYS A 30 -16.88 -3.25 8.81
N ALA A 31 -17.28 -2.59 9.90
CA ALA A 31 -17.98 -3.21 11.02
C ALA A 31 -19.28 -3.91 10.61
N ILE A 32 -19.95 -3.43 9.58
CA ILE A 32 -21.26 -3.92 9.15
C ILE A 32 -21.19 -5.17 8.26
N PHE A 33 -19.99 -5.52 7.76
CA PHE A 33 -19.81 -6.75 6.99
C PHE A 33 -19.67 -7.99 7.88
N SER A 34 -19.88 -9.15 7.26
CA SER A 34 -19.52 -10.46 7.81
C SER A 34 -18.01 -10.54 8.15
N ALA A 35 -17.63 -11.51 8.99
CA ALA A 35 -16.25 -11.65 9.47
C ALA A 35 -15.22 -11.79 8.34
N GLN A 36 -15.56 -12.52 7.28
CA GLN A 36 -14.69 -12.78 6.12
C GLN A 36 -14.35 -11.48 5.38
N TRP A 37 -15.37 -10.73 4.98
CA TRP A 37 -15.20 -9.45 4.29
C TRP A 37 -14.51 -8.41 5.18
N LYS A 38 -14.86 -8.37 6.45
CA LYS A 38 -14.24 -7.50 7.45
C LYS A 38 -12.74 -7.76 7.59
N PHE A 39 -12.32 -9.02 7.59
CA PHE A 39 -10.92 -9.41 7.60
C PHE A 39 -10.20 -8.94 6.33
N LEU A 40 -10.75 -9.21 5.15
CA LEU A 40 -10.18 -8.78 3.88
C LEU A 40 -10.03 -7.25 3.80
N ILE A 41 -11.09 -6.51 4.12
CA ILE A 41 -11.09 -5.04 4.15
C ILE A 41 -10.03 -4.54 5.15
N HIS A 42 -9.96 -5.16 6.33
CA HIS A 42 -8.97 -4.76 7.33
C HIS A 42 -7.54 -4.94 6.81
N THR A 43 -7.24 -6.07 6.18
CA THR A 43 -5.93 -6.36 5.59
C THR A 43 -5.57 -5.34 4.53
N LEU A 44 -6.48 -5.04 3.59
CA LEU A 44 -6.22 -4.03 2.55
C LEU A 44 -6.01 -2.64 3.15
N VAL A 45 -6.84 -2.22 4.11
CA VAL A 45 -6.66 -0.94 4.79
C VAL A 45 -5.31 -0.89 5.52
N GLN A 46 -4.92 -1.97 6.18
CA GLN A 46 -3.65 -2.06 6.90
C GLN A 46 -2.44 -1.97 5.97
N CYS A 47 -2.50 -2.64 4.82
CA CYS A 47 -1.37 -2.77 3.92
C CYS A 47 -1.21 -1.57 2.98
N VAL A 48 -2.30 -0.97 2.50
CA VAL A 48 -2.24 0.01 1.40
C VAL A 48 -2.97 1.33 1.67
N SER A 49 -3.59 1.53 2.83
CA SER A 49 -4.24 2.81 3.14
C SER A 49 -3.26 3.88 3.62
N ALA A 50 -3.52 5.13 3.24
CA ALA A 50 -2.86 6.30 3.81
C ALA A 50 -3.38 6.68 5.21
N LYS A 51 -4.44 6.02 5.70
CA LYS A 51 -5.07 6.35 6.99
C LYS A 51 -4.17 5.94 8.15
N ARG A 52 -3.87 6.91 9.03
CA ARG A 52 -3.15 6.69 10.30
C ARG A 52 -4.11 6.37 11.46
N THR A 53 -5.37 6.76 11.32
CA THR A 53 -6.45 6.64 12.31
C THR A 53 -7.75 6.23 11.60
N ALA A 54 -8.75 5.74 12.36
CA ALA A 54 -10.03 5.26 11.83
C ALA A 54 -9.97 3.95 11.00
N TRP A 55 -9.50 2.87 11.63
CA TRP A 55 -9.45 1.51 11.06
C TRP A 55 -10.80 0.89 10.71
N ASN A 56 -11.90 1.49 11.15
CA ASN A 56 -13.24 1.03 10.83
C ASN A 56 -13.72 1.54 9.46
N GLU A 57 -13.17 2.65 8.98
CA GLU A 57 -13.63 3.31 7.76
C GLU A 57 -12.71 3.06 6.57
N PHE A 58 -13.28 2.83 5.40
CA PHE A 58 -12.54 2.69 4.14
C PHE A 58 -13.14 3.53 3.00
N SER A 59 -12.32 3.81 1.98
CA SER A 59 -12.65 4.68 0.84
C SER A 59 -13.21 3.90 -0.35
N CYS A 60 -13.74 4.62 -1.36
CA CYS A 60 -14.16 4.02 -2.64
C CYS A 60 -13.04 3.22 -3.33
N SER A 61 -11.78 3.64 -3.23
CA SER A 61 -10.66 2.91 -3.83
C SER A 61 -10.43 1.56 -3.16
N ILE A 62 -10.50 1.51 -1.81
CA ILE A 62 -10.44 0.23 -1.08
C ILE A 62 -11.69 -0.61 -1.39
N ALA A 63 -12.87 -0.01 -1.47
CA ALA A 63 -14.10 -0.71 -1.86
C ALA A 63 -13.96 -1.33 -3.26
N SER A 64 -13.41 -0.57 -4.21
CA SER A 64 -13.15 -1.05 -5.57
C SER A 64 -12.14 -2.20 -5.57
N ALA A 65 -11.06 -2.11 -4.79
CA ALA A 65 -10.10 -3.20 -4.65
C ALA A 65 -10.74 -4.48 -4.09
N VAL A 66 -11.58 -4.37 -3.06
CA VAL A 66 -12.32 -5.50 -2.50
C VAL A 66 -13.24 -6.12 -3.54
N ILE A 67 -14.02 -5.31 -4.26
CA ILE A 67 -14.93 -5.78 -5.33
C ILE A 67 -14.15 -6.46 -6.44
N CYS A 68 -13.05 -5.86 -6.89
CA CYS A 68 -12.18 -6.42 -7.91
C CYS A 68 -11.63 -7.78 -7.49
N LEU A 69 -11.10 -7.91 -6.27
CA LEU A 69 -10.61 -9.20 -5.75
C LEU A 69 -11.72 -10.25 -5.63
N ALA A 70 -12.91 -9.84 -5.16
CA ALA A 70 -14.04 -10.75 -4.97
C ALA A 70 -14.67 -11.24 -6.28
N THR A 71 -14.53 -10.46 -7.35
CA THR A 71 -15.14 -10.73 -8.67
C THR A 71 -14.13 -11.10 -9.74
N ASP A 72 -12.89 -11.39 -9.33
CA ASP A 72 -11.77 -11.73 -10.22
C ASP A 72 -11.56 -10.70 -11.34
N ARG A 73 -11.63 -9.41 -10.98
CA ARG A 73 -11.35 -8.28 -11.89
C ARG A 73 -10.03 -7.65 -11.53
N GLU A 74 -9.31 -7.20 -12.55
CA GLU A 74 -8.06 -6.50 -12.35
C GLU A 74 -8.24 -5.13 -11.65
N PHE A 75 -7.52 -4.94 -10.55
CA PHE A 75 -7.36 -3.65 -9.88
C PHE A 75 -5.92 -3.15 -10.03
N ASN A 76 -5.73 -1.86 -10.35
CA ASN A 76 -4.40 -1.29 -10.50
C ASN A 76 -3.83 -0.81 -9.16
N PHE A 77 -3.28 -1.74 -8.38
CA PHE A 77 -2.67 -1.45 -7.08
C PHE A 77 -1.49 -0.47 -7.18
N PHE A 78 -0.66 -0.59 -8.22
CA PHE A 78 0.48 0.29 -8.44
C PHE A 78 0.05 1.75 -8.55
N LYS A 79 -0.91 2.03 -9.42
CA LYS A 79 -1.43 3.39 -9.61
C LYS A 79 -2.08 3.94 -8.34
N TYR A 80 -2.84 3.11 -7.62
CA TYR A 80 -3.45 3.49 -6.35
C TYR A 80 -2.38 3.89 -5.30
N ILE A 81 -1.34 3.07 -5.14
CA ILE A 81 -0.24 3.34 -4.21
C ILE A 81 0.50 4.63 -4.61
N PHE A 82 0.81 4.80 -5.90
CA PHE A 82 1.49 5.99 -6.40
C PHE A 82 0.67 7.26 -6.15
N ASN A 83 -0.64 7.22 -6.40
CA ASN A 83 -1.53 8.35 -6.15
C ASN A 83 -1.66 8.70 -4.66
N ILE A 84 -1.50 7.73 -3.76
CA ILE A 84 -1.39 7.98 -2.31
C ILE A 84 -0.07 8.66 -1.98
N MET A 85 1.04 8.21 -2.57
CA MET A 85 2.35 8.78 -2.32
C MET A 85 2.42 10.26 -2.74
N VAL A 86 1.95 10.57 -3.95
CA VAL A 86 1.89 11.95 -4.45
C VAL A 86 1.07 12.80 -3.50
N ARG A 87 -0.14 12.36 -3.14
CA ARG A 87 -1.00 13.07 -2.17
C ARG A 87 -0.33 13.26 -0.81
N ASN A 88 0.48 12.32 -0.34
CA ASN A 88 1.20 12.45 0.93
C ASN A 88 2.41 13.37 0.84
N ALA A 89 3.06 13.45 -0.32
CA ALA A 89 4.18 14.36 -0.57
C ALA A 89 3.74 15.84 -0.51
N ASP A 90 2.51 16.12 -0.95
CA ASP A 90 1.90 17.45 -0.93
C ASP A 90 1.41 17.88 0.47
N ARG A 91 1.41 16.99 1.47
CA ARG A 91 0.92 17.31 2.81
C ARG A 91 1.99 17.99 3.67
N PRO A 92 1.60 18.91 4.58
CA PRO A 92 2.53 19.55 5.51
C PRO A 92 3.30 18.54 6.37
N SER A 93 2.61 17.49 6.83
CA SER A 93 3.21 16.35 7.52
C SER A 93 3.58 15.26 6.51
N LYS A 94 4.76 15.40 5.90
CA LYS A 94 5.29 14.46 4.90
C LYS A 94 5.41 13.06 5.51
N PHE A 95 4.64 12.12 4.96
CA PHE A 95 4.73 10.70 5.31
C PHE A 95 4.84 9.88 4.05
N LEU A 96 6.08 9.72 3.61
CA LEU A 96 6.39 8.83 2.52
C LEU A 96 6.59 7.44 3.12
N MET A 97 5.53 6.64 3.09
CA MET A 97 5.70 5.20 3.18
C MET A 97 6.27 4.78 1.83
N TYR A 98 7.60 4.70 1.70
CA TYR A 98 8.24 4.01 0.59
C TYR A 98 8.24 2.53 0.95
N PRO A 99 7.28 1.71 0.47
CA PRO A 99 7.38 0.29 0.66
C PRO A 99 8.65 -0.13 -0.10
N ARG A 100 9.52 -0.96 0.51
CA ARG A 100 10.76 -1.46 -0.09
C ARG A 100 10.55 -1.98 -1.53
N PHE A 101 9.34 -2.48 -1.81
CA PHE A 101 8.84 -2.86 -3.12
C PHE A 101 9.02 -1.78 -4.21
N LEU A 102 8.65 -0.53 -3.93
CA LEU A 102 8.74 0.55 -4.91
C LEU A 102 10.19 0.93 -5.18
N GLN A 103 11.04 0.90 -4.16
CA GLN A 103 12.48 1.09 -4.34
C GLN A 103 13.06 0.00 -5.25
N VAL A 104 12.67 -1.26 -5.03
CA VAL A 104 13.10 -2.38 -5.87
C VAL A 104 12.60 -2.23 -7.31
N LEU A 105 11.35 -1.81 -7.51
CA LEU A 105 10.79 -1.58 -8.85
C LEU A 105 11.53 -0.45 -9.59
N ILE A 106 11.75 0.69 -8.91
CA ILE A 106 12.46 1.84 -9.48
C ILE A 106 13.89 1.43 -9.85
N ASN A 107 14.59 0.72 -8.97
CA ASN A 107 15.94 0.25 -9.23
C ASN A 107 16.01 -0.77 -10.38
N ASN A 108 14.99 -1.61 -10.57
CA ASN A 108 14.96 -2.59 -11.66
C ASN A 108 14.58 -1.99 -13.02
N GLN A 109 13.85 -0.86 -13.05
CA GLN A 109 13.37 -0.25 -14.29
C GLN A 109 14.25 0.91 -14.77
N MET A 110 15.11 1.44 -13.91
CA MET A 110 15.95 2.59 -14.19
C MET A 110 17.41 2.17 -13.99
N ASP A 111 18.07 1.76 -15.07
CA ASP A 111 19.47 1.31 -15.05
C ASP A 111 20.44 2.44 -14.68
N ASP A 112 20.04 3.71 -14.87
CA ASP A 112 20.84 4.87 -14.48
C ASP A 112 19.98 6.05 -13.98
N LEU A 113 20.01 6.30 -12.66
CA LEU A 113 19.38 7.47 -12.03
C LEU A 113 20.28 8.72 -12.03
N SER A 114 21.49 8.66 -12.60
CA SER A 114 22.46 9.78 -12.59
C SER A 114 21.91 11.08 -13.19
N SER A 115 21.00 10.97 -14.14
CA SER A 115 20.38 12.09 -14.87
C SER A 115 19.32 12.86 -14.08
N HIS A 116 18.84 12.35 -12.94
CA HIS A 116 17.77 12.98 -12.15
C HIS A 116 18.35 13.73 -10.95
N THR A 117 18.56 15.04 -11.10
CA THR A 117 19.15 15.92 -10.06
C THR A 117 18.23 16.23 -8.89
N THR A 118 16.92 16.00 -9.01
CA THR A 118 15.96 16.28 -7.93
C THR A 118 15.80 15.08 -7.01
N ARG A 119 16.69 14.98 -6.00
CA ARG A 119 16.67 13.90 -5.00
C ARG A 119 15.86 14.34 -3.78
N TYR A 120 14.72 13.69 -3.54
CA TYR A 120 13.95 13.92 -2.31
C TYR A 120 14.54 13.09 -1.16
N ILE A 121 15.20 13.75 -0.21
CA ILE A 121 15.73 13.08 0.98
C ILE A 121 14.57 12.85 1.96
N SER A 122 13.99 11.65 1.90
CA SER A 122 13.07 11.19 2.93
C SER A 122 13.85 10.83 4.19
N HIS A 123 13.36 11.24 5.36
CA HIS A 123 13.92 10.74 6.62
C HIS A 123 13.64 9.23 6.69
N ALA A 124 14.68 8.44 6.89
CA ALA A 124 14.56 6.99 7.04
C ALA A 124 13.64 6.66 8.23
N LEU A 125 12.87 5.58 8.13
CA LEU A 125 12.17 5.01 9.28
C LEU A 125 13.18 4.83 10.42
N THR A 126 12.91 5.43 11.59
CA THR A 126 13.84 5.37 12.72
C THR A 126 14.13 3.92 13.11
N GLN A 127 15.33 3.62 13.64
CA GLN A 127 15.71 2.28 14.13
C GLN A 127 14.64 1.63 15.03
N LYS A 128 13.87 2.45 15.75
CA LYS A 128 12.75 2.02 16.61
C LYS A 128 11.62 1.29 15.84
N VAL A 129 11.39 1.62 14.56
CA VAL A 129 10.39 0.94 13.72
C VAL A 129 10.85 -0.48 13.39
N PHE A 130 12.11 -0.63 12.97
CA PHE A 130 12.69 -1.95 12.68
C PHE A 130 12.83 -2.80 13.95
N ALA A 131 13.21 -2.20 15.08
CA ALA A 131 13.22 -2.87 16.38
C ALA A 131 11.83 -3.41 16.77
N ASN A 132 10.76 -2.71 16.42
CA ASN A 132 9.39 -3.18 16.66
C ASN A 132 8.98 -4.32 15.71
N MET A 133 9.50 -4.36 14.48
CA MET A 133 9.23 -5.44 13.51
C MET A 133 9.98 -6.73 13.88
N HIS A 134 11.18 -6.62 14.44
CA HIS A 134 11.94 -7.75 15.00
C HIS A 134 11.38 -8.29 16.32
N ARG A 135 10.43 -7.60 16.95
CA ARG A 135 9.92 -8.00 18.26
C ARG A 135 8.97 -9.19 18.12
N VAL A 136 9.32 -10.33 18.71
CA VAL A 136 8.42 -11.49 18.80
C VAL A 136 7.29 -11.18 19.79
N GLY A 137 6.04 -11.32 19.34
CA GLY A 137 4.87 -11.10 20.18
C GLY A 137 3.59 -11.58 19.53
N LYS A 138 2.45 -11.42 20.21
CA LYS A 138 1.13 -11.97 19.79
C LYS A 138 0.65 -11.56 18.38
N ARG A 139 1.33 -10.61 17.71
CA ARG A 139 1.02 -10.10 16.36
C ARG A 139 2.24 -10.05 15.42
N PHE A 140 3.45 -10.37 15.87
CA PHE A 140 4.68 -10.25 15.09
C PHE A 140 5.54 -11.49 15.32
N PHE A 141 5.90 -12.17 14.23
CA PHE A 141 6.66 -13.43 14.28
C PHE A 141 8.17 -13.22 14.46
N GLY A 142 8.67 -11.97 14.40
CA GLY A 142 10.08 -11.65 14.55
C GLY A 142 10.99 -12.05 13.37
N PHE A 143 10.44 -12.77 12.38
CA PHE A 143 11.11 -13.09 11.12
C PHE A 143 10.81 -12.05 10.06
N GLU A 144 11.84 -11.55 9.37
CA GLU A 144 11.66 -10.76 8.15
C GLU A 144 11.05 -11.63 7.05
N THR A 145 9.83 -11.29 6.63
CA THR A 145 9.12 -11.98 5.54
C THR A 145 9.04 -11.04 4.34
N PRO A 146 10.02 -11.09 3.44
CA PRO A 146 10.02 -10.25 2.24
C PRO A 146 8.89 -10.67 1.31
N LEU A 147 8.20 -9.70 0.70
CA LEU A 147 7.17 -9.98 -0.31
C LEU A 147 7.78 -10.54 -1.62
N PHE A 148 9.06 -10.23 -1.90
CA PHE A 148 9.79 -10.72 -3.07
C PHE A 148 11.26 -11.01 -2.71
N ALA A 149 11.88 -11.99 -3.35
CA ALA A 149 13.28 -12.36 -3.10
C ALA A 149 14.25 -11.18 -3.31
N SER A 150 13.99 -10.32 -4.30
CA SER A 150 14.76 -9.09 -4.57
C SER A 150 14.70 -8.04 -3.46
N MET A 151 13.78 -8.15 -2.49
CA MET A 151 13.78 -7.29 -1.30
C MET A 151 14.91 -7.62 -0.33
N LEU A 152 15.41 -8.86 -0.35
CA LEU A 152 16.53 -9.31 0.48
C LEU A 152 17.90 -9.01 -0.12
N VAL A 153 17.95 -8.79 -1.44
CA VAL A 153 19.20 -8.55 -2.16
C VAL A 153 19.42 -7.04 -2.25
N GLN A 154 20.45 -6.52 -1.56
CA GLN A 154 20.92 -5.16 -1.83
C GLN A 154 21.75 -5.15 -3.11
N PRO A 155 21.61 -4.14 -3.99
CA PRO A 155 22.59 -3.90 -5.03
C PRO A 155 23.94 -3.62 -4.36
N GLN A 156 24.92 -4.50 -4.54
CA GLN A 156 26.30 -4.15 -4.19
C GLN A 156 26.80 -3.12 -5.21
N PRO A 157 27.57 -2.09 -4.78
CA PRO A 157 28.27 -1.24 -5.71
C PRO A 157 29.15 -2.12 -6.58
N GLN A 158 28.99 -2.06 -7.90
CA GLN A 158 30.01 -2.59 -8.80
C GLN A 158 31.27 -1.79 -8.51
N ALA A 159 32.30 -2.45 -7.98
CA ALA A 159 33.62 -1.86 -7.91
C ALA A 159 34.00 -1.53 -9.35
N ALA A 160 34.19 -0.25 -9.65
CA ALA A 160 34.82 0.14 -10.89
C ALA A 160 36.21 -0.48 -10.85
N GLU A 161 36.45 -1.45 -11.73
CA GLU A 161 37.80 -1.88 -12.05
C GLU A 161 38.48 -0.66 -12.69
N GLU A 162 39.37 0.00 -11.94
CA GLU A 162 40.34 0.91 -12.51
C GLU A 162 41.24 0.07 -13.41
N GLU A 163 41.07 0.19 -14.73
CA GLU A 163 42.02 -0.32 -15.71
C GLU A 163 43.30 0.53 -15.62
N ASP A 164 44.40 -0.09 -15.20
CA ASP A 164 45.79 0.39 -15.33
C ASP A 164 46.30 0.25 -16.78
#